data_AF-A0A7W1G2E9-F1
#
_entry.id   AF-A0A7W1G2E9-F1
#
_cell.length_a   1.000
_cell.length_b   1.000
_cell.length_c   1.000
_cell.angle_alpha   90.00
_cell.angle_beta   90.00
_cell.angle_gamma   90.00
#
_symmetry.space_group_name_H-M   'P 1'
#
loop_
_entity.id
_entity.type
_entity.pdbx_description
1 polymer ?
#
loop_
_entity_poly.entity_id
_entity_poly.type
_entity_poly.pdbx_seq_one_letter_code
_entity_poly.pdbx_strand_id
1 'polypeptide(L)'
;MKLRLLPFITDLGARQMALDEALLELAERPTLRIYGWSEPTLSLGYFQDYGRIHASLPDQDPPAIVRRITGGGAIWHEHEVTYCLVGRRGADGIPADARMLYGRLHRAILTAIGRHGREPVDIALQPHTTGDRRYH
;
A
#
# COMPACT_ATOMS: atom_id res chain seq x y z
N MET A 1 14.91 0.71 -15.97
CA MET A 1 13.66 1.46 -15.70
C MET A 1 14.05 2.78 -15.04
N LYS A 2 13.55 3.91 -15.54
CA LYS A 2 13.69 5.20 -14.84
C LYS A 2 12.40 5.45 -14.07
N LEU A 3 12.52 5.65 -12.75
CA LEU A 3 11.40 5.92 -11.85
C LEU A 3 11.48 7.37 -11.36
N ARG A 4 10.33 8.03 -11.26
CA ARG A 4 10.19 9.23 -10.43
C ARG A 4 9.92 8.79 -9.00
N LEU A 5 10.78 9.17 -8.05
CA LEU A 5 10.54 8.98 -6.62
C LEU A 5 9.96 10.27 -6.05
N LEU A 6 8.83 10.17 -5.35
CA LEU A 6 8.28 11.31 -4.61
C LEU A 6 8.90 11.42 -3.21
N PRO A 7 8.96 12.63 -2.64
CA PRO A 7 9.39 12.82 -1.25
C PRO A 7 8.56 11.98 -0.27
N PHE A 8 9.21 11.47 0.77
CA PHE A 8 8.53 10.79 1.85
C PHE A 8 7.72 11.80 2.67
N ILE A 9 6.45 11.50 2.91
CA ILE A 9 5.57 12.30 3.76
C ILE A 9 4.80 11.39 4.70
N THR A 10 4.45 11.94 5.86
CA THR A 10 3.50 11.35 6.81
C THR A 10 2.30 12.26 6.88
N ASP A 11 1.10 11.72 6.65
CA ASP A 11 -0.12 12.51 6.56
C ASP A 11 -1.37 11.67 6.88
N LEU A 12 -2.53 12.32 6.95
CA LEU A 12 -3.82 11.72 7.21
C LEU A 12 -4.18 10.70 6.12
N GLY A 13 -4.89 9.64 6.50
CA GLY A 13 -5.24 8.58 5.58
C GLY A 13 -5.99 9.05 4.34
N ALA A 14 -6.92 9.99 4.50
CA ALA A 14 -7.70 10.53 3.38
C ALA A 14 -6.80 11.22 2.34
N ARG A 15 -5.76 11.93 2.79
CA ARG A 15 -4.81 12.59 1.89
C ARG A 15 -3.91 11.57 1.19
N GLN A 16 -3.52 10.49 1.88
CA GLN A 16 -2.77 9.40 1.25
C GLN A 16 -3.58 8.75 0.12
N MET A 17 -4.87 8.49 0.33
CA MET A 17 -5.75 7.93 -0.69
C MET A 17 -5.93 8.89 -1.88
N ALA A 18 -6.18 10.18 -1.60
CA ALA A 18 -6.32 11.18 -2.65
C ALA A 18 -5.05 11.31 -3.51
N LEU A 19 -3.86 11.23 -2.90
CA LEU A 19 -2.61 11.25 -3.65
C LEU A 19 -2.40 9.98 -4.48
N ASP A 20 -2.82 8.81 -4.00
CA ASP A 20 -2.75 7.56 -4.79
C ASP A 20 -3.67 7.61 -6.01
N GLU A 21 -4.89 8.11 -5.83
CA GLU A 21 -5.86 8.29 -6.90
C GLU A 21 -5.38 9.31 -7.94
N ALA A 22 -4.93 10.48 -7.49
CA ALA A 22 -4.37 11.50 -8.37
C ALA A 22 -3.14 10.99 -9.14
N LEU A 23 -2.30 10.16 -8.52
CA LEU A 23 -1.17 9.54 -9.23
C LEU A 23 -1.64 8.53 -10.27
N LEU A 24 -2.66 7.71 -9.95
CA LEU A 24 -3.21 6.76 -10.90
C LEU A 24 -3.73 7.45 -12.17
N GLU A 25 -4.38 8.60 -12.02
CA GLU A 25 -4.93 9.38 -13.13
C GLU A 25 -3.88 10.18 -13.90
N LEU A 26 -2.94 10.82 -13.19
CA LEU A 26 -2.10 11.89 -13.76
C LEU A 26 -0.64 11.47 -14.02
N ALA A 27 -0.18 10.31 -13.55
CA ALA A 27 1.21 9.92 -13.72
C ALA A 27 1.54 9.55 -15.17
N GLU A 28 2.33 10.40 -15.83
CA GLU A 28 2.81 10.17 -17.21
C GLU A 28 4.02 9.23 -17.30
N ARG A 29 4.71 9.01 -16.19
CA ARG A 29 5.89 8.13 -16.10
C ARG A 29 5.84 7.28 -14.84
N PRO A 30 6.50 6.11 -14.81
CA PRO A 30 6.58 5.27 -13.64
C PRO A 30 6.97 6.08 -12.39
N THR A 31 6.10 6.10 -11.40
CA THR A 31 6.24 6.92 -10.19
C THR A 31 6.09 6.03 -8.96
N LEU A 32 7.10 6.07 -8.08
CA LEU A 32 7.10 5.42 -6.78
C LEU A 32 6.86 6.49 -5.70
N ARG A 33 5.86 6.26 -4.84
CA ARG A 33 5.69 6.98 -3.58
C ARG A 33 5.96 6.01 -2.44
N ILE A 34 6.65 6.50 -1.41
CA ILE A 34 6.83 5.82 -0.12
C ILE A 34 6.34 6.82 0.92
N TYR A 35 5.52 6.39 1.86
CA TYR A 35 4.86 7.30 2.80
C TYR A 35 4.51 6.61 4.13
N GLY A 36 4.22 7.43 5.14
CA GLY A 36 3.74 6.98 6.45
C GLY A 36 2.35 7.53 6.76
N TRP A 37 1.76 7.04 7.84
CA TRP A 37 0.44 7.44 8.33
C TRP A 37 0.61 8.26 9.60
N SER A 38 -0.07 9.41 9.68
CA SER A 38 0.05 10.29 10.85
C SER A 38 -0.78 9.82 12.05
N GLU A 39 -1.73 8.92 11.83
CA GLU A 39 -2.63 8.37 12.83
C GLU A 39 -3.01 6.92 12.49
N PRO A 40 -3.40 6.11 13.49
CA PRO A 40 -3.94 4.78 13.25
C PRO A 40 -5.13 4.85 12.27
N THR A 41 -5.00 4.16 11.13
CA THR A 41 -5.98 4.23 10.05
C THR A 41 -6.34 2.84 9.53
N LEU A 42 -7.63 2.57 9.42
CA LEU A 42 -8.15 1.38 8.73
C LEU A 42 -8.46 1.72 7.28
N SER A 43 -7.73 1.13 6.33
CA SER A 43 -8.05 1.28 4.91
C SER A 43 -8.87 0.09 4.42
N LEU A 44 -10.03 0.37 3.84
CA LEU A 44 -10.94 -0.62 3.24
C LEU A 44 -10.57 -0.86 1.79
N GLY A 45 -10.64 -2.11 1.35
CA GLY A 45 -10.66 -2.44 -0.07
C GLY A 45 -11.93 -1.91 -0.74
N TYR A 46 -11.82 -1.61 -2.04
CA TYR A 46 -12.87 -0.95 -2.82
C TYR A 46 -14.28 -1.56 -2.63
N PHE A 47 -14.39 -2.89 -2.59
CA PHE A 47 -15.67 -3.60 -2.48
C PHE A 47 -16.08 -3.98 -1.05
N GLN A 48 -15.34 -3.58 -0.02
CA GLN A 48 -15.67 -3.94 1.36
C GLN A 48 -16.84 -3.11 1.91
N ASP A 49 -17.71 -3.78 2.66
CA ASP A 49 -18.85 -3.16 3.33
C ASP A 49 -18.39 -2.28 4.49
N TYR A 50 -18.70 -0.98 4.40
CA TYR A 50 -18.34 -0.03 5.46
C TYR A 50 -19.15 -0.25 6.74
N GLY A 51 -20.47 -0.46 6.62
CA GLY A 51 -21.36 -0.57 7.78
C GLY A 51 -21.02 -1.77 8.65
N ARG A 52 -20.73 -2.92 8.02
CA ARG A 52 -20.30 -4.14 8.70
C ARG A 52 -18.99 -3.94 9.45
N ILE A 53 -18.01 -3.30 8.83
CA ILE A 53 -16.70 -3.08 9.45
C ILE A 53 -16.81 -2.04 10.56
N HIS A 54 -17.50 -0.92 10.31
CA HIS A 54 -17.74 0.11 11.31
C HIS A 54 -18.44 -0.45 12.56
N ALA A 55 -19.43 -1.32 12.40
CA ALA A 55 -20.12 -1.98 13.51
C ALA A 55 -19.23 -2.95 14.32
N SER A 56 -18.06 -3.34 13.81
CA SER A 56 -17.10 -4.19 14.51
C SER A 56 -16.00 -3.41 15.25
N LEU A 57 -15.97 -2.08 15.10
CA LEU A 57 -14.96 -1.23 15.74
C LEU A 57 -15.38 -0.84 17.16
N PRO A 58 -14.42 -0.47 18.03
CA PRO A 58 -14.71 0.06 19.34
C PRO A 58 -15.56 1.35 19.25
N ASP A 59 -16.53 1.50 20.14
CA ASP A 59 -17.36 2.72 20.23
C ASP A 59 -16.55 3.93 20.71
N GLN A 60 -15.50 3.69 21.51
CA GLN A 60 -14.61 4.73 22.01
C GLN A 60 -13.34 4.77 21.18
N ASP A 61 -13.04 5.97 20.67
CA ASP A 61 -11.84 6.27 19.87
C ASP A 61 -11.68 5.35 18.63
N PRO A 62 -12.68 5.31 17.73
CA PRO A 62 -12.55 4.53 16.51
C PRO A 62 -11.43 5.11 15.62
N PRO A 63 -10.70 4.25 14.90
CA PRO A 63 -9.66 4.70 13.98
C PRO A 63 -10.24 5.54 12.85
N ALA A 64 -9.39 6.33 12.18
CA ALA A 64 -9.74 6.88 10.89
C ALA A 64 -10.05 5.75 9.90
N ILE A 65 -11.12 5.88 9.10
CA ILE A 65 -11.49 4.88 8.09
C ILE A 65 -11.44 5.51 6.72
N VAL A 66 -10.71 4.88 5.80
CA VAL A 66 -10.58 5.33 4.41
C VAL A 66 -10.84 4.19 3.45
N ARG A 67 -11.09 4.49 2.17
CA ARG A 67 -11.29 3.47 1.12
C ARG A 67 -10.22 3.62 0.05
N ARG A 68 -9.57 2.51 -0.29
CA ARG A 68 -8.59 2.46 -1.38
C ARG A 68 -9.29 2.29 -2.71
N ILE A 69 -8.69 2.83 -3.77
CA ILE A 69 -9.09 2.61 -5.18
C ILE A 69 -8.84 1.18 -5.67
N THR A 70 -8.21 0.34 -4.85
CA THR A 70 -7.90 -1.06 -5.14
C THR A 70 -8.75 -2.00 -4.29
N GLY A 71 -8.93 -3.24 -4.76
CA GLY A 71 -9.59 -4.29 -3.99
C GLY A 71 -8.77 -4.83 -2.81
N GLY A 72 -9.11 -6.04 -2.36
CA GLY A 72 -8.46 -6.70 -1.23
C GLY A 72 -9.18 -6.49 0.10
N GLY A 73 -8.60 -7.03 1.17
CA GLY A 73 -9.13 -6.91 2.53
C GLY A 73 -8.81 -5.57 3.18
N ALA A 74 -9.29 -5.38 4.41
CA ALA A 74 -8.98 -4.16 5.16
C ALA A 74 -7.58 -4.28 5.72
N ILE A 75 -6.88 -3.15 5.86
CA ILE A 75 -5.51 -3.09 6.36
C ILE A 75 -5.46 -2.06 7.47
N TRP A 76 -4.92 -2.48 8.62
CA TRP A 76 -4.59 -1.59 9.73
C TRP A 76 -3.23 -0.94 9.47
N HIS A 77 -3.20 0.40 9.50
CA HIS A 77 -1.99 1.18 9.30
C HIS A 77 -1.59 1.87 10.59
N GLU A 78 -0.47 1.43 11.16
CA GLU A 78 0.13 2.03 12.35
C GLU A 78 1.61 1.64 12.44
N HIS A 79 2.49 2.61 12.73
CA HIS A 79 3.94 2.38 12.83
C HIS A 79 4.57 1.65 11.63
N GLU A 80 4.10 1.96 10.41
CA GLU A 80 4.55 1.30 9.18
C GLU A 80 5.01 2.27 8.10
N VAL A 81 5.67 1.71 7.08
CA VAL A 81 5.99 2.38 5.82
C VAL A 81 5.19 1.73 4.71
N THR A 82 4.41 2.53 3.99
CA THR A 82 3.62 2.09 2.85
C THR A 82 4.25 2.60 1.55
N TYR A 83 4.01 1.88 0.45
CA TYR A 83 4.45 2.32 -0.87
C TYR A 83 3.34 2.17 -1.91
N CYS A 84 3.40 3.02 -2.93
CA CYS A 84 2.54 3.01 -4.10
C CYS A 84 3.40 3.15 -5.36
N LEU A 85 3.22 2.24 -6.32
CA LEU A 85 3.89 2.30 -7.63
C LEU A 85 2.84 2.42 -8.73
N VAL A 86 2.88 3.53 -9.45
CA VAL A 86 2.00 3.79 -10.61
C VAL A 86 2.81 3.78 -11.88
N GLY A 87 2.28 3.14 -12.93
CA GLY A 87 2.86 3.16 -14.27
C GLY A 87 2.02 2.37 -15.27
N ARG A 88 2.26 2.60 -16.56
CA ARG A 88 1.56 1.91 -17.65
C ARG A 88 2.14 0.51 -17.82
N ARG A 89 1.27 -0.50 -17.79
CA ARG A 89 1.68 -1.92 -17.93
C ARG A 89 2.26 -2.16 -19.33
N GLY A 90 3.46 -2.74 -19.40
CA GLY A 90 4.15 -3.00 -20.66
C GLY A 90 4.95 -1.81 -21.22
N ALA A 91 5.00 -0.67 -20.54
CA ALA A 91 5.72 0.52 -20.97
C ALA A 91 6.76 0.96 -19.93
N ASP A 92 7.77 1.72 -20.36
CA ASP A 92 8.77 2.38 -19.52
C ASP A 92 9.52 1.48 -18.52
N GLY A 93 9.55 0.17 -18.80
CA GLY A 93 10.17 -0.85 -17.94
C GLY A 93 9.24 -1.46 -16.89
N ILE A 94 7.96 -1.06 -16.85
CA ILE A 94 6.90 -1.73 -16.08
C ILE A 94 6.45 -2.99 -16.85
N PRO A 95 6.56 -4.19 -16.26
CA PRO A 95 6.10 -5.41 -16.90
C PRO A 95 4.60 -5.38 -17.25
N ALA A 96 4.23 -6.04 -18.34
CA ALA A 96 2.83 -6.28 -18.69
C ALA A 96 2.17 -7.36 -17.80
N ASP A 97 2.95 -8.11 -17.01
CA ASP A 97 2.43 -9.04 -15.99
C ASP A 97 2.62 -8.43 -14.58
N ALA A 98 1.54 -8.40 -13.80
CA ALA A 98 1.54 -7.83 -12.46
C ALA A 98 2.35 -8.73 -11.52
N ARG A 99 2.33 -10.05 -11.71
CA ARG A 99 3.10 -11.00 -10.87
C ARG A 99 4.59 -10.76 -11.02
N MET A 100 5.06 -10.55 -12.25
CA MET A 100 6.45 -10.16 -12.51
C MET A 100 6.79 -8.81 -11.86
N LEU A 101 5.87 -7.83 -11.90
CA LEU A 101 6.09 -6.53 -11.26
C LEU A 101 6.20 -6.68 -9.73
N TYR A 102 5.28 -7.40 -9.08
CA TYR A 102 5.34 -7.68 -7.64
C TYR A 102 6.66 -8.36 -7.26
N GLY A 103 7.06 -9.40 -7.96
CA GLY A 103 8.31 -10.11 -7.67
C GLY A 103 9.55 -9.21 -7.79
N ARG A 104 9.60 -8.32 -8.80
CA ARG A 104 10.69 -7.34 -8.96
C ARG A 104 10.69 -6.31 -7.83
N LEU A 105 9.53 -5.76 -7.49
CA LEU A 105 9.39 -4.74 -6.46
C LEU A 105 9.73 -5.30 -5.08
N HIS A 106 9.18 -6.46 -4.72
CA HIS A 106 9.49 -7.12 -3.45
C HIS A 106 10.99 -7.40 -3.35
N ARG A 107 11.64 -7.98 -4.37
CA ARG A 107 13.09 -8.22 -4.35
C ARG A 107 13.90 -6.94 -4.16
N ALA A 108 13.48 -5.83 -4.78
CA ALA A 108 14.14 -4.54 -4.61
C ALA A 108 14.00 -4.03 -3.16
N ILE A 109 12.80 -4.14 -2.57
CA ILE A 109 12.55 -3.80 -1.17
C ILE A 109 13.40 -4.68 -0.23
N LEU A 110 13.41 -6.00 -0.44
CA LEU A 110 14.24 -6.94 0.32
C LEU A 110 15.72 -6.53 0.28
N THR A 111 16.23 -6.22 -0.91
CA THR A 111 17.62 -5.80 -1.10
C THR A 111 17.91 -4.49 -0.38
N ALA A 112 16.98 -3.52 -0.43
CA ALA A 112 17.12 -2.24 0.23
C ALA A 112 17.12 -2.40 1.77
N ILE A 113 16.20 -3.21 2.31
CA ILE A 113 16.15 -3.52 3.74
C ILE A 113 17.44 -4.22 4.16
N GLY A 114 17.91 -5.24 3.43
CA GLY A 114 19.13 -5.97 3.77
C GLY A 114 20.42 -5.12 3.76
N ARG A 115 20.44 -4.00 3.03
CA ARG A 115 21.57 -3.04 3.04
C ARG A 115 21.56 -2.10 4.25
N HIS A 116 20.39 -1.89 4.85
CA HIS A 116 20.20 -0.91 5.93
C HIS A 116 19.84 -1.56 7.27
N GLY A 117 19.46 -2.84 7.26
CA GLY A 117 19.23 -3.65 8.45
C GLY A 117 20.52 -3.85 9.22
N ARG A 118 20.46 -3.68 10.54
CA ARG A 118 21.58 -3.96 11.45
C ARG A 118 21.77 -5.47 11.70
N GLU A 119 20.78 -6.28 11.30
CA GLU A 119 20.75 -7.74 11.41
C GLU A 119 20.09 -8.33 10.14
N PRO A 120 20.40 -9.58 9.74
CA PRO A 120 19.71 -10.26 8.65
C PRO A 120 18.20 -10.33 8.94
N VAL A 121 17.38 -9.69 8.11
CA VAL A 121 15.93 -9.83 8.20
C VAL A 121 15.53 -11.06 7.39
N ASP A 122 15.02 -12.09 8.08
CA ASP A 122 14.48 -13.28 7.44
C ASP A 122 13.09 -12.95 6.86
N ILE A 123 13.07 -12.43 5.64
CA ILE A 123 11.85 -12.00 4.98
C ILE A 123 11.34 -13.15 4.11
N ALA A 124 10.32 -13.84 4.61
CA ALA A 124 9.60 -14.83 3.84
C ALA A 124 8.50 -14.16 2.99
N LEU A 125 8.35 -14.60 1.75
CA LEU A 125 7.15 -14.29 0.98
C LEU A 125 5.96 -14.94 1.67
N GLN A 126 4.93 -14.16 2.02
CA GLN A 126 3.69 -14.74 2.51
C GLN A 126 3.07 -15.60 1.40
N PRO A 127 2.78 -16.89 1.64
CA PRO A 127 2.24 -17.79 0.62
C PRO A 127 0.80 -17.45 0.24
N HIS A 128 0.11 -16.66 1.06
CA HIS A 128 -1.27 -16.24 0.87
C HIS A 128 -1.38 -14.74 1.10
N THR A 129 -2.18 -14.06 0.29
CA THR A 129 -2.60 -12.68 0.57
C THR A 129 -3.47 -12.69 1.82
N THR A 130 -3.04 -11.97 2.86
CA THR A 130 -3.89 -11.64 4.01
C THR A 130 -4.90 -10.58 3.59
N GLY A 131 -5.86 -10.96 2.76
CA GLY A 131 -7.13 -10.27 2.63
C GLY A 131 -8.10 -11.06 3.47
N ASP A 132 -8.42 -10.57 4.66
CA ASP A 132 -9.17 -11.35 5.64
C ASP A 132 -10.52 -11.80 5.06
N ARG A 133 -10.68 -13.12 4.90
CA ARG A 133 -11.99 -13.76 4.67
C ARG A 133 -12.75 -13.93 6.00
N ARG A 134 -12.18 -13.52 7.13
CA ARG A 134 -12.75 -13.65 8.47
C ARG A 134 -13.20 -12.29 9.01
N TYR A 135 -14.18 -11.71 8.32
CA TYR A 135 -15.24 -11.05 9.06
C TYR A 135 -16.38 -12.06 9.04
N HIS A 136 -16.43 -12.93 10.05
CA HIS A 136 -17.57 -13.77 10.38
C HIS A 136 -18.09 -13.30 11.72
#